data_AF-A0A929FAF7-F1
#
_entry.id   AF-A0A929FAF7-F1
#
_cell.length_a   1.000
_cell.length_b   1.000
_cell.length_c   1.000
_cell.angle_alpha   90.00
_cell.angle_beta   90.00
_cell.angle_gamma   90.00
#
_symmetry.space_group_name_H-M   'P 1'
#
loop_
_entity.id
_entity.type
_entity.pdbx_description
1 polymer ?
#
loop_
_entity_poly.entity_id
_entity_poly.type
_entity_poly.pdbx_seq_one_letter_code
_entity_poly.pdbx_strand_id
1 'polypeptide(L)'
;MKTDSLFYLLFETVPSILFELIGQPALAPGYRFSSVELKQTAFRIDGVFLPPEGSNQPVYFVEVQFQKDPLLYRRLFAEVFLFLQKHPDVKQWRAVAVYPRASLEPDDNEAYDCLLKSNQCQRVFLEELDPNQSVTLGLVKLIVEPVSNAVALGQQLIQQVQKQPLPNLTTEAILEILETIIVYKFPNLTRREIADMFAISDLRKTKVYEEGLQEGLSQERALVVRLLKRKVGELPKVTLTKVDRLSLMQLEDLAEALLDFCELADLKAWLSQLTEKRIKVLEVLTPRLDTLESPATEQIEELTLEQLGLLEKAAAEDMTQDGLVDWLEQQSRHGIGE
;
A
#
# COMPACT_ATOMS: atom_id res chain seq x y z
N MET A 1 -5.26 3.45 -9.13
CA MET A 1 -5.54 2.45 -8.07
C MET A 1 -4.64 2.61 -6.85
N LYS A 2 -3.32 2.38 -6.92
CA LYS A 2 -2.45 2.45 -5.72
C LYS A 2 -2.36 3.83 -5.05
N THR A 3 -2.54 4.92 -5.79
CA THR A 3 -2.45 6.27 -5.25
C THR A 3 -3.80 6.80 -4.76
N ASP A 4 -4.89 6.31 -5.34
CA ASP A 4 -6.25 6.67 -4.94
C ASP A 4 -6.55 6.13 -3.53
N SER A 5 -6.03 4.94 -3.20
CA SER A 5 -6.10 4.37 -1.84
C SER A 5 -5.29 5.17 -0.81
N LEU A 6 -4.14 5.75 -1.19
CA LEU A 6 -3.37 6.62 -0.29
C LEU A 6 -4.12 7.91 0.06
N PHE A 7 -4.76 8.54 -0.93
CA PHE A 7 -5.57 9.73 -0.68
C PHE A 7 -6.83 9.43 0.13
N TYR A 8 -7.46 8.28 -0.12
CA TYR A 8 -8.58 7.81 0.69
C TYR A 8 -8.14 7.66 2.16
N LEU A 9 -7.04 6.94 2.43
CA LEU A 9 -6.48 6.76 3.77
C LEU A 9 -6.13 8.11 4.43
N LEU A 10 -5.48 9.01 3.69
CA LEU A 10 -5.15 10.35 4.17
C LEU A 10 -6.39 11.13 4.58
N PHE A 11 -7.44 11.16 3.75
CA PHE A 11 -8.65 11.91 4.03
C PHE A 11 -9.50 11.28 5.14
N GLU A 12 -9.52 9.96 5.24
CA GLU A 12 -10.19 9.24 6.32
C GLU A 12 -9.50 9.47 7.67
N THR A 13 -8.17 9.47 7.68
CA THR A 13 -7.37 9.64 8.90
C THR A 13 -7.26 11.11 9.30
N VAL A 14 -7.13 12.00 8.32
CA VAL A 14 -6.91 13.43 8.50
C VAL A 14 -7.78 14.27 7.54
N PRO A 15 -9.08 14.43 7.84
CA PRO A 15 -9.97 15.22 6.99
C PRO A 15 -9.53 16.69 6.81
N SER A 16 -8.73 17.23 7.73
CA SER A 16 -8.21 18.60 7.65
C SER A 16 -7.27 18.84 6.45
N ILE A 17 -6.68 17.78 5.89
CA ILE A 17 -5.77 17.89 4.73
C ILE A 17 -6.45 18.61 3.56
N LEU A 18 -7.72 18.31 3.28
CA LEU A 18 -8.45 19.00 2.20
C LEU A 18 -8.42 20.52 2.39
N PHE A 19 -8.67 20.97 3.61
CA PHE A 19 -8.79 22.39 3.94
C PHE A 19 -7.45 23.10 3.88
N GLU A 20 -6.35 22.41 4.16
CA GLU A 20 -5.01 22.91 3.89
C GLU A 20 -4.73 23.01 2.39
N LEU A 21 -5.07 21.97 1.61
CA LEU A 21 -4.89 21.94 0.16
C LEU A 21 -5.63 23.07 -0.56
N ILE A 22 -6.80 23.46 -0.07
CA ILE A 22 -7.57 24.57 -0.65
C ILE A 22 -7.26 25.95 -0.03
N GLY A 23 -6.28 26.03 0.88
CA GLY A 23 -5.85 27.26 1.53
C GLY A 23 -6.83 27.83 2.56
N GLN A 24 -7.70 27.00 3.14
CA GLN A 24 -8.73 27.39 4.12
C GLN A 24 -8.71 26.50 5.39
N PRO A 25 -7.56 26.34 6.07
CA PRO A 25 -7.43 25.43 7.22
C PRO A 25 -8.39 25.75 8.39
N ALA A 26 -8.81 27.01 8.53
CA ALA A 26 -9.76 27.43 9.56
C ALA A 26 -11.16 26.79 9.41
N LEU A 27 -11.51 26.26 8.24
CA LEU A 27 -12.78 25.57 8.01
C LEU A 27 -12.75 24.10 8.43
N ALA A 28 -11.57 23.50 8.64
CA ALA A 28 -11.42 22.08 8.91
C ALA A 28 -12.21 21.55 10.13
N PRO A 29 -12.30 22.27 11.28
CA PRO A 29 -12.90 21.70 12.49
C PRO A 29 -14.34 21.20 12.28
N GLY A 30 -14.54 19.91 12.56
CA GLY A 30 -15.86 19.26 12.55
C GLY A 30 -16.34 18.75 11.20
N TYR A 31 -15.56 18.87 10.12
CA TYR A 31 -15.82 18.15 8.88
C TYR A 31 -15.54 16.65 9.03
N ARG A 32 -16.32 15.85 8.31
CA ARG A 32 -16.16 14.39 8.24
C ARG A 32 -16.02 13.94 6.79
N PHE A 33 -15.03 13.08 6.53
CA PHE A 33 -14.88 12.40 5.25
C PHE A 33 -15.83 11.21 5.16
N SER A 34 -16.40 10.95 3.97
CA SER A 34 -17.32 9.86 3.72
C SER A 34 -17.32 9.47 2.24
N SER A 35 -17.45 8.17 1.97
CA SER A 35 -17.83 7.64 0.66
C SER A 35 -19.34 7.38 0.63
N VAL A 36 -20.05 7.96 -0.33
CA VAL A 36 -21.52 7.92 -0.40
C VAL A 36 -21.98 7.07 -1.58
N GLU A 37 -22.75 6.02 -1.31
CA GLU A 37 -23.37 5.16 -2.33
C GLU A 37 -24.81 5.60 -2.67
N LEU A 38 -25.05 5.91 -3.95
CA LEU A 38 -26.35 6.31 -4.50
C LEU A 38 -27.10 5.08 -5.05
N LYS A 39 -27.96 4.50 -4.21
CA LYS A 39 -28.68 3.22 -4.45
C LYS A 39 -29.52 3.11 -5.73
N GLN A 40 -29.96 4.21 -6.34
CA GLN A 40 -30.83 4.17 -7.53
C GLN A 40 -30.06 3.99 -8.86
N THR A 41 -28.74 4.07 -8.82
CA THR A 41 -27.89 4.06 -10.03
C THR A 41 -26.57 3.31 -9.86
N ALA A 42 -26.31 2.73 -8.67
CA ALA A 42 -25.02 2.14 -8.29
C ALA A 42 -23.83 3.11 -8.46
N PHE A 43 -24.08 4.42 -8.41
CA PHE A 43 -23.02 5.43 -8.40
C PHE A 43 -22.49 5.59 -6.98
N ARG A 44 -21.17 5.64 -6.84
CA ARG A 44 -20.49 5.87 -5.56
C ARG A 44 -19.63 7.12 -5.73
N ILE A 45 -19.75 8.05 -4.78
CA ILE A 45 -18.92 9.25 -4.71
C ILE A 45 -17.91 9.01 -3.61
N ASP A 46 -16.64 8.88 -3.98
CA ASP A 46 -15.59 8.42 -3.08
C ASP A 46 -15.09 9.51 -2.13
N GLY A 47 -15.15 10.77 -2.53
CA GLY A 47 -14.64 11.89 -1.75
C GLY A 47 -15.70 12.90 -1.37
N VAL A 48 -16.49 12.64 -0.32
CA VAL A 48 -17.47 13.63 0.20
C VAL A 48 -17.05 14.10 1.59
N PHE A 49 -16.93 15.41 1.77
CA PHE A 49 -16.69 16.03 3.09
C PHE A 49 -17.95 16.73 3.54
N LEU A 50 -18.55 16.20 4.61
CA LEU A 50 -19.77 16.70 5.20
C LEU A 50 -19.45 17.72 6.29
N PRO A 51 -20.13 18.89 6.29
CA PRO A 51 -19.92 19.91 7.31
C PRO A 51 -20.45 19.45 8.68
N PRO A 52 -20.08 20.15 9.77
CA PRO A 52 -20.67 19.92 11.09
C PRO A 52 -22.21 19.99 11.04
N GLU A 53 -22.89 19.15 11.81
CA GLU A 53 -24.36 19.13 11.85
C GLU A 53 -24.92 20.49 12.27
N GLY A 54 -25.95 20.97 11.56
CA GLY A 54 -26.56 22.28 11.79
C GLY A 54 -25.76 23.47 11.25
N SER A 55 -24.62 23.23 10.60
CA SER A 55 -23.82 24.25 9.91
C SER A 55 -24.38 24.59 8.52
N ASN A 56 -24.27 25.86 8.12
CA ASN A 56 -24.55 26.32 6.75
C ASN A 56 -23.32 26.26 5.82
N GLN A 57 -22.24 25.63 6.26
CA GLN A 57 -21.03 25.49 5.46
C GLN A 57 -21.23 24.49 4.30
N PRO A 58 -20.45 24.60 3.21
CA PRO A 58 -20.63 23.78 2.03
C PRO A 58 -20.25 22.31 2.23
N VAL A 59 -20.93 21.42 1.51
CA VAL A 59 -20.44 20.05 1.27
C VAL A 59 -19.33 20.11 0.22
N TYR A 60 -18.18 19.48 0.48
CA TYR A 60 -17.11 19.38 -0.51
C TYR A 60 -17.11 18.02 -1.20
N PHE A 61 -16.96 18.04 -2.51
CA PHE A 61 -16.77 16.87 -3.37
C PHE A 61 -15.35 16.90 -3.89
N VAL A 62 -14.56 15.88 -3.59
CA VAL A 62 -13.14 15.82 -3.89
C VAL A 62 -12.89 14.69 -4.86
N GLU A 63 -12.26 15.01 -5.97
CA GLU A 63 -11.84 14.06 -6.98
C GLU A 63 -10.32 14.15 -7.14
N VAL A 64 -9.63 13.04 -6.88
CA VAL A 64 -8.18 12.95 -7.00
C VAL A 64 -7.84 12.17 -8.26
N GLN A 65 -7.14 12.79 -9.20
CA GLN A 65 -6.94 12.23 -10.53
C GLN A 65 -5.46 12.18 -10.93
N PHE A 66 -4.88 10.98 -10.90
CA PHE A 66 -3.46 10.72 -11.22
C PHE A 66 -3.19 10.37 -12.69
N GLN A 67 -4.24 10.16 -13.49
CA GLN A 67 -4.14 9.83 -14.91
C GLN A 67 -4.99 10.79 -15.73
N LYS A 68 -4.64 11.08 -16.98
CA LYS A 68 -5.48 11.96 -17.80
C LYS A 68 -6.83 11.27 -18.07
N ASP A 69 -7.91 11.88 -17.60
CA ASP A 69 -9.28 11.42 -17.85
C ASP A 69 -10.06 12.53 -18.58
N PRO A 70 -10.30 12.41 -19.90
CA PRO A 70 -11.04 13.40 -20.66
C PRO A 70 -12.48 13.63 -20.17
N LEU A 71 -13.05 12.71 -19.39
CA LEU A 71 -14.44 12.75 -18.95
C LEU A 71 -14.59 13.14 -17.47
N LEU A 72 -13.49 13.50 -16.78
CA LEU A 72 -13.50 13.78 -15.34
C LEU A 72 -14.58 14.79 -14.94
N TYR A 73 -14.61 15.98 -15.56
CA TYR A 73 -15.58 17.02 -15.21
C TYR A 73 -17.02 16.62 -15.53
N ARG A 74 -17.24 15.87 -16.62
CA ARG A 74 -18.55 15.31 -16.96
C ARG A 74 -19.06 14.41 -15.84
N ARG A 75 -18.22 13.50 -15.36
CA ARG A 75 -18.54 12.57 -14.27
C ARG A 75 -18.75 13.32 -12.95
N LEU A 76 -17.76 14.11 -12.53
CA LEU A 76 -17.76 14.84 -11.27
C LEU A 76 -19.00 15.72 -11.11
N PHE A 77 -19.32 16.55 -12.10
CA PHE A 77 -20.47 17.44 -11.98
C PHE A 77 -21.80 16.69 -12.07
N ALA A 78 -21.89 15.61 -12.85
CA ALA A 78 -23.08 14.77 -12.85
C ALA A 78 -23.33 14.15 -11.47
N GLU A 79 -22.28 13.63 -10.83
CA GLU A 79 -22.33 13.05 -9.49
C GLU A 79 -22.74 14.07 -8.43
N VAL A 80 -22.13 15.27 -8.46
CA VAL A 80 -22.51 16.38 -7.56
C VAL A 80 -23.99 16.71 -7.70
N PHE A 81 -24.50 16.89 -8.92
CA PHE A 81 -25.91 17.27 -9.11
C PHE A 81 -26.88 16.14 -8.75
N LEU A 82 -26.50 14.88 -8.97
CA LEU A 82 -27.27 13.72 -8.50
C LEU A 82 -27.30 13.66 -6.96
N PHE A 83 -26.18 13.93 -6.29
CA PHE A 83 -26.15 14.02 -4.83
C PHE A 83 -27.07 15.14 -4.32
N LEU A 84 -26.98 16.34 -4.88
CA LEU A 84 -27.80 17.48 -4.48
C LEU A 84 -29.30 17.20 -4.70
N GLN A 85 -29.66 16.48 -5.76
CA GLN A 85 -31.04 16.03 -5.99
C GLN A 85 -31.57 15.15 -4.85
N LYS A 86 -30.71 14.33 -4.23
CA LYS A 86 -31.06 13.44 -3.10
C LYS A 86 -30.98 14.12 -1.74
N HIS A 87 -30.26 15.24 -1.64
CA HIS A 87 -30.02 15.96 -0.39
C HIS A 87 -30.48 17.42 -0.49
N PRO A 88 -31.81 17.69 -0.50
CA PRO A 88 -32.37 19.03 -0.67
C PRO A 88 -32.02 20.01 0.47
N ASP A 89 -31.54 19.48 1.59
CA ASP A 89 -31.09 20.27 2.74
C ASP A 89 -29.72 20.91 2.51
N VAL A 90 -28.91 20.39 1.58
CA VAL A 90 -27.60 20.96 1.23
C VAL A 90 -27.79 22.27 0.48
N LYS A 91 -27.42 23.39 1.13
CA LYS A 91 -27.58 24.75 0.58
C LYS A 91 -26.37 25.26 -0.18
N GLN A 92 -25.19 24.76 0.16
CA GLN A 92 -23.94 25.14 -0.47
C GLN A 92 -23.11 23.89 -0.76
N TRP A 93 -22.38 23.90 -1.86
CA TRP A 93 -21.45 22.84 -2.23
C TRP A 93 -20.18 23.45 -2.82
N ARG A 94 -19.10 22.65 -2.89
CA ARG A 94 -17.90 22.96 -3.66
C ARG A 94 -17.30 21.68 -4.22
N ALA A 95 -16.73 21.73 -5.40
CA ALA A 95 -15.92 20.66 -5.97
C ALA A 95 -14.43 21.01 -5.85
N VAL A 96 -13.59 20.02 -5.60
CA VAL A 96 -12.13 20.14 -5.56
C VAL A 96 -11.55 19.04 -6.43
N ALA A 97 -10.95 19.44 -7.55
CA ALA A 97 -10.22 18.53 -8.43
C ALA A 97 -8.74 18.60 -8.11
N VAL A 98 -8.16 17.48 -7.69
CA VAL A 98 -6.76 17.39 -7.27
C VAL A 98 -5.96 16.62 -8.32
N TYR A 99 -4.88 17.23 -8.81
CA TYR A 99 -4.01 16.65 -9.83
C TYR A 99 -2.55 16.65 -9.37
N PRO A 100 -1.75 15.65 -9.74
CA PRO A 100 -0.31 15.70 -9.53
C PRO A 100 0.35 16.91 -10.20
N ARG A 101 -0.09 17.23 -11.42
CA ARG A 101 0.47 18.29 -12.27
C ARG A 101 -0.56 18.81 -13.26
N ALA A 102 -0.36 20.04 -13.74
CA ALA A 102 -1.32 20.72 -14.63
C ALA A 102 -1.61 19.96 -15.93
N SER A 103 -0.63 19.25 -16.48
CA SER A 103 -0.78 18.49 -17.74
C SER A 103 -1.80 17.35 -17.69
N LEU A 104 -2.26 16.97 -16.50
CA LEU A 104 -3.26 15.91 -16.30
C LEU A 104 -4.70 16.45 -16.26
N GLU A 105 -4.89 17.78 -16.18
CA GLU A 105 -6.21 18.40 -16.30
C GLU A 105 -6.82 18.08 -17.68
N PRO A 106 -8.12 17.75 -17.77
CA PRO A 106 -8.81 17.53 -19.04
C PRO A 106 -8.88 18.82 -19.87
N ASP A 107 -8.67 18.69 -21.18
CA ASP A 107 -8.80 19.83 -22.11
C ASP A 107 -10.28 20.18 -22.37
N ASP A 108 -11.20 19.21 -22.23
CA ASP A 108 -12.66 19.38 -22.40
C ASP A 108 -13.28 20.05 -21.17
N ASN A 109 -13.08 21.36 -21.04
CA ASN A 109 -13.55 22.16 -19.92
C ASN A 109 -14.61 23.22 -20.30
N GLU A 110 -14.81 23.50 -21.60
CA GLU A 110 -15.68 24.58 -22.09
C GLU A 110 -17.12 24.45 -21.59
N ALA A 111 -17.67 23.23 -21.57
CA ALA A 111 -19.03 22.98 -21.10
C ALA A 111 -19.24 23.29 -19.61
N TYR A 112 -18.14 23.41 -18.85
CA TYR A 112 -18.13 23.58 -17.39
C TYR A 112 -17.49 24.89 -16.95
N ASP A 113 -17.19 25.79 -17.89
CA ASP A 113 -16.50 27.04 -17.65
C ASP A 113 -17.14 27.88 -16.53
N CYS A 114 -18.47 27.91 -16.46
CA CYS A 114 -19.19 28.65 -15.41
C CYS A 114 -18.89 28.10 -13.99
N LEU A 115 -18.68 26.80 -13.86
CA LEU A 115 -18.33 26.14 -12.60
C LEU A 115 -16.83 26.28 -12.31
N LEU A 116 -15.99 26.05 -13.32
CA LEU A 116 -14.52 26.08 -13.18
C LEU A 116 -13.95 27.48 -12.94
N LYS A 117 -14.61 28.52 -13.45
CA LYS A 117 -14.23 29.93 -13.25
C LYS A 117 -14.88 30.59 -12.04
N SER A 118 -15.82 29.90 -11.38
CA SER A 118 -16.44 30.38 -10.14
C SER A 118 -15.75 29.80 -8.91
N ASN A 119 -16.22 30.18 -7.72
CA ASN A 119 -15.79 29.57 -6.45
C ASN A 119 -16.38 28.18 -6.22
N GLN A 120 -17.13 27.65 -7.19
CA GLN A 120 -17.82 26.37 -7.10
C GLN A 120 -16.89 25.17 -7.35
N CYS A 121 -15.81 25.37 -8.11
CA CYS A 121 -14.81 24.34 -8.36
C CYS A 121 -13.39 24.91 -8.18
N GLN A 122 -12.60 24.27 -7.33
CA GLN A 122 -11.19 24.60 -7.13
C GLN A 122 -10.32 23.49 -7.72
N ARG A 123 -9.27 23.89 -8.44
CA ARG A 123 -8.24 22.97 -8.95
C ARG A 123 -7.01 23.09 -8.07
N VAL A 124 -6.48 21.95 -7.65
CA VAL A 124 -5.30 21.85 -6.80
C VAL A 124 -4.24 21.04 -7.54
N PHE A 125 -3.06 21.62 -7.74
CA PHE A 125 -1.92 20.97 -8.38
C PHE A 125 -0.85 20.64 -7.34
N LEU A 126 -0.60 19.35 -7.12
CA LEU A 126 0.28 18.88 -6.05
C LEU A 126 1.76 19.23 -6.28
N GLU A 127 2.16 19.39 -7.55
CA GLU A 127 3.51 19.88 -7.91
C GLU A 127 3.79 21.30 -7.41
N GLU A 128 2.76 22.10 -7.16
CA GLU A 128 2.87 23.50 -6.71
C GLU A 128 2.90 23.64 -5.18
N LEU A 129 2.62 22.56 -4.44
CA LEU A 129 2.61 22.60 -2.97
C LEU A 129 4.00 22.88 -2.40
N ASP A 130 4.06 23.77 -1.41
CA ASP A 130 5.22 23.97 -0.53
C ASP A 130 5.17 22.97 0.64
N PRO A 131 6.04 21.95 0.66
CA PRO A 131 6.06 20.96 1.73
C PRO A 131 6.48 21.52 3.10
N ASN A 132 7.01 22.75 3.16
CA ASN A 132 7.45 23.36 4.41
C ASN A 132 6.33 24.12 5.13
N GLN A 133 5.20 24.34 4.48
CA GLN A 133 4.07 25.05 5.06
C GLN A 133 3.44 24.27 6.23
N SER A 134 3.32 22.96 6.08
CA SER A 134 2.84 22.05 7.12
C SER A 134 3.28 20.62 6.85
N VAL A 135 3.37 19.82 7.91
CA VAL A 135 3.68 18.38 7.82
C VAL A 135 2.68 17.66 6.92
N THR A 136 1.39 17.97 7.05
CA THR A 136 0.29 17.38 6.27
C THR A 136 0.43 17.67 4.77
N LEU A 137 0.76 18.91 4.39
CA LEU A 137 1.05 19.24 2.99
C LEU A 137 2.33 18.55 2.50
N GLY A 138 3.33 18.41 3.36
CA GLY A 138 4.53 17.63 3.10
C GLY A 138 4.26 16.15 2.81
N LEU A 139 3.36 15.50 3.57
CA LEU A 139 2.92 14.12 3.32
C LEU A 139 2.26 14.00 1.94
N VAL A 140 1.35 14.92 1.61
CA VAL A 140 0.70 14.94 0.29
C VAL A 140 1.73 15.16 -0.83
N LYS A 141 2.68 16.07 -0.62
CA LYS A 141 3.77 16.35 -1.57
C LYS A 141 4.63 15.11 -1.82
N LEU A 142 4.95 14.37 -0.77
CA LEU A 142 5.79 13.16 -0.84
C LEU A 142 5.23 12.10 -1.80
N ILE A 143 3.91 12.02 -1.95
CA ILE A 143 3.24 11.08 -2.88
C ILE A 143 3.63 11.36 -4.33
N VAL A 144 3.73 12.63 -4.73
CA VAL A 144 3.99 13.05 -6.11
C VAL A 144 5.46 13.42 -6.39
N GLU A 145 6.25 13.60 -5.34
CA GLU A 145 7.65 13.98 -5.44
C GLU A 145 8.46 12.92 -6.21
N PRO A 146 9.44 13.26 -7.07
CA PRO A 146 10.31 12.27 -7.70
C PRO A 146 11.13 11.48 -6.67
N VAL A 147 11.49 10.24 -7.01
CA VAL A 147 12.28 9.34 -6.14
C VAL A 147 13.59 9.99 -5.66
N SER A 148 14.24 10.78 -6.52
CA SER A 148 15.47 11.51 -6.20
C SER A 148 15.35 12.48 -5.04
N ASN A 149 14.16 13.07 -4.84
CA ASN A 149 13.91 14.08 -3.81
C ASN A 149 13.12 13.52 -2.62
N ALA A 150 12.41 12.40 -2.84
CA ALA A 150 11.51 11.82 -1.85
C ALA A 150 12.21 11.38 -0.56
N VAL A 151 13.46 10.90 -0.65
CA VAL A 151 14.24 10.50 0.53
C VAL A 151 14.51 11.71 1.43
N ALA A 152 15.02 12.80 0.84
CA ALA A 152 15.32 14.03 1.58
C ALA A 152 14.05 14.63 2.21
N LEU A 153 12.95 14.66 1.45
CA LEU A 153 11.66 15.15 1.95
C LEU A 153 11.10 14.26 3.07
N GLY A 154 11.13 12.93 2.92
CA GLY A 154 10.65 12.03 3.96
C GLY A 154 11.47 12.13 5.24
N GLN A 155 12.81 12.18 5.16
CA GLN A 155 13.69 12.41 6.30
C GLN A 155 13.37 13.74 7.01
N GLN A 156 13.14 14.80 6.25
CA GLN A 156 12.72 16.09 6.80
C GLN A 156 11.39 15.97 7.56
N LEU A 157 10.39 15.30 6.99
CA LEU A 157 9.08 15.13 7.60
C LEU A 157 9.14 14.32 8.89
N ILE A 158 9.92 13.24 8.93
CA ILE A 158 10.14 12.44 10.14
C ILE A 158 10.70 13.32 11.26
N GLN A 159 11.71 14.15 10.96
CA GLN A 159 12.27 15.07 11.94
C GLN A 159 11.28 16.15 12.41
N GLN A 160 10.43 16.65 11.51
CA GLN A 160 9.42 17.64 11.85
C GLN A 160 8.35 17.04 12.77
N VAL A 161 7.85 15.85 12.45
CA VAL A 161 6.83 15.12 13.22
C VAL A 161 7.31 14.83 14.64
N GLN A 162 8.58 14.44 14.81
CA GLN A 162 9.17 14.22 16.13
C GLN A 162 9.32 15.51 16.96
N LYS A 163 9.47 16.67 16.32
CA LYS A 163 9.67 17.97 16.98
C LYS A 163 8.36 18.72 17.27
N GLN A 164 7.34 18.53 16.42
CA GLN A 164 6.09 19.27 16.46
C GLN A 164 4.90 18.32 16.27
N PRO A 165 4.33 17.77 17.35
CA PRO A 165 3.11 16.98 17.26
C PRO A 165 1.95 17.84 16.75
N LEU A 166 1.17 17.31 15.80
CA LEU A 166 0.02 18.02 15.23
C LEU A 166 -1.14 18.06 16.25
N PRO A 167 -1.91 19.16 16.30
CA PRO A 167 -3.14 19.18 17.06
C PRO A 167 -4.13 18.19 16.43
N ASN A 168 -4.55 17.19 17.21
CA ASN A 168 -5.52 16.14 16.89
C ASN A 168 -5.00 14.89 16.15
N LEU A 169 -3.69 14.77 15.90
CA LEU A 169 -3.08 13.54 15.39
C LEU A 169 -1.92 13.12 16.28
N THR A 170 -1.85 11.82 16.58
CA THR A 170 -0.69 11.29 17.30
C THR A 170 0.52 11.22 16.36
N THR A 171 1.72 11.39 16.92
CA THR A 171 2.98 11.22 16.19
C THR A 171 3.02 9.85 15.49
N GLU A 172 2.51 8.81 16.16
CA GLU A 172 2.44 7.44 15.64
C GLU A 172 1.55 7.33 14.40
N ALA A 173 0.39 7.99 14.39
CA ALA A 173 -0.51 7.96 13.23
C ALA A 173 0.11 8.66 12.00
N ILE A 174 0.85 9.74 12.22
CA ILE A 174 1.54 10.45 11.14
C ILE A 174 2.70 9.61 10.59
N LEU A 175 3.47 8.98 11.48
CA LEU A 175 4.52 8.05 11.08
C LEU A 175 3.92 6.90 10.28
N GLU A 176 2.78 6.33 10.70
CA GLU A 176 2.13 5.25 9.96
C GLU A 176 1.75 5.63 8.53
N ILE A 177 1.18 6.83 8.34
CA ILE A 177 0.89 7.39 7.02
C ILE A 177 2.17 7.56 6.22
N LEU A 178 3.21 8.13 6.82
CA LEU A 178 4.48 8.41 6.17
C LEU A 178 5.17 7.12 5.71
N GLU A 179 5.20 6.10 6.57
CA GLU A 179 5.70 4.76 6.25
C GLU A 179 4.94 4.15 5.08
N THR A 180 3.61 4.25 5.10
CA THR A 180 2.76 3.76 4.02
C THR A 180 3.10 4.45 2.70
N ILE A 181 3.21 5.78 2.69
CA ILE A 181 3.59 6.54 1.48
C ILE A 181 4.96 6.08 0.97
N ILE A 182 5.95 5.91 1.86
CA ILE A 182 7.29 5.48 1.49
C ILE A 182 7.28 4.07 0.89
N VAL A 183 6.64 3.09 1.53
CA VAL A 183 6.56 1.72 1.01
C VAL A 183 5.94 1.70 -0.39
N TYR A 184 4.85 2.44 -0.60
CA TYR A 184 4.20 2.54 -1.91
C TYR A 184 5.10 3.21 -2.96
N LYS A 185 5.94 4.14 -2.54
CA LYS A 185 6.82 4.92 -3.40
C LYS A 185 8.10 4.18 -3.80
N PHE A 186 8.54 3.26 -2.94
CA PHE A 186 9.74 2.44 -3.15
C PHE A 186 9.36 0.94 -3.17
N PRO A 187 8.54 0.51 -4.15
CA PRO A 187 7.98 -0.84 -4.16
C PRO A 187 9.02 -1.95 -4.33
N ASN A 188 10.24 -1.60 -4.79
CA ASN A 188 11.33 -2.52 -5.03
C ASN A 188 12.38 -2.51 -3.91
N LEU A 189 12.19 -1.71 -2.86
CA LEU A 189 13.10 -1.68 -1.72
C LEU A 189 12.54 -2.50 -0.56
N THR A 190 13.43 -3.22 0.10
CA THR A 190 13.12 -3.93 1.32
C THR A 190 12.88 -2.96 2.48
N ARG A 191 12.17 -3.43 3.51
CA ARG A 191 11.95 -2.66 4.75
C ARG A 191 13.26 -2.18 5.38
N ARG A 192 14.33 -2.97 5.29
CA ARG A 192 15.63 -2.60 5.85
C ARG A 192 16.29 -1.50 5.02
N GLU A 193 16.27 -1.62 3.71
CA GLU A 193 16.80 -0.55 2.83
C GLU A 193 16.02 0.75 3.03
N ILE A 194 14.69 0.67 3.19
CA ILE A 194 13.86 1.83 3.54
C ILE A 194 14.25 2.36 4.93
N ALA A 195 14.38 1.51 5.95
CA ALA A 195 14.78 1.92 7.30
C ALA A 195 16.14 2.64 7.30
N ASP A 196 17.11 2.08 6.59
CA ASP A 196 18.46 2.62 6.45
C ASP A 196 18.45 3.95 5.66
N MET A 197 17.70 4.01 4.55
CA MET A 197 17.57 5.22 3.73
C MET A 197 16.87 6.36 4.45
N PHE A 198 15.86 6.08 5.25
CA PHE A 198 15.10 7.10 5.98
C PHE A 198 15.60 7.32 7.41
N ALA A 199 16.63 6.58 7.84
CA ALA A 199 17.17 6.58 9.20
C ALA A 199 16.10 6.32 10.29
N ILE A 200 15.20 5.37 10.04
CA ILE A 200 14.12 4.97 10.97
C ILE A 200 14.37 3.54 11.45
N SER A 201 14.67 3.36 12.74
CA SER A 201 14.97 2.04 13.33
C SER A 201 13.76 1.11 13.48
N ASP A 202 12.54 1.65 13.43
CA ASP A 202 11.30 0.98 13.87
C ASP A 202 10.13 1.04 12.87
N LEU A 203 10.36 0.85 11.56
CA LEU A 203 9.32 0.66 10.53
C LEU A 203 8.40 -0.59 10.74
N ARG A 204 8.44 -1.22 11.92
CA ARG A 204 7.99 -2.60 12.14
C ARG A 204 6.49 -2.75 12.46
N LYS A 205 5.72 -1.66 12.65
CA LYS A 205 4.40 -1.74 13.32
C LYS A 205 3.22 -1.06 12.63
N THR A 206 3.20 -0.97 11.31
CA THR A 206 2.05 -0.39 10.60
C THR A 206 1.11 -1.48 10.07
N LYS A 207 -0.17 -1.42 10.48
CA LYS A 207 -1.20 -2.42 10.12
C LYS A 207 -1.43 -2.49 8.61
N VAL A 208 -1.23 -1.36 7.93
CA VAL A 208 -1.44 -1.22 6.48
C VAL A 208 -0.42 -2.01 5.66
N TYR A 209 0.79 -2.26 6.18
CA TYR A 209 1.75 -3.12 5.49
C TYR A 209 1.33 -4.59 5.55
N GLU A 210 0.79 -5.07 6.67
CA GLU A 210 0.29 -6.44 6.73
C GLU A 210 -0.79 -6.64 5.67
N GLU A 211 -1.71 -5.68 5.52
CA GLU A 211 -2.76 -5.72 4.50
C GLU A 211 -2.22 -5.59 3.07
N GLY A 212 -1.27 -4.69 2.81
CA GLY A 212 -0.65 -4.50 1.49
C GLY A 212 0.26 -5.66 1.05
N LEU A 213 0.99 -6.27 1.99
CA LEU A 213 1.74 -7.50 1.76
C LEU A 213 0.79 -8.66 1.51
N GLN A 214 -0.31 -8.77 2.27
CA GLN A 214 -1.34 -9.79 2.03
C GLN A 214 -2.01 -9.61 0.67
N GLU A 215 -2.26 -8.36 0.25
CA GLU A 215 -2.81 -8.07 -1.09
C GLU A 215 -1.80 -8.42 -2.20
N GLY A 216 -0.52 -8.04 -2.04
CA GLY A 216 0.55 -8.41 -2.98
C GLY A 216 0.74 -9.93 -3.09
N LEU A 217 0.82 -10.61 -1.94
CA LEU A 217 0.90 -12.06 -1.84
C LEU A 217 -0.32 -12.75 -2.46
N SER A 218 -1.52 -12.19 -2.25
CA SER A 218 -2.76 -12.69 -2.86
C SER A 218 -2.75 -12.53 -4.38
N GLN A 219 -2.31 -11.39 -4.90
CA GLN A 219 -2.17 -11.13 -6.34
C GLN A 219 -1.15 -12.06 -6.99
N GLU A 220 -0.01 -12.26 -6.35
CA GLU A 220 1.04 -13.15 -6.83
C GLU A 220 0.63 -14.62 -6.80
N ARG A 221 0.02 -15.06 -5.70
CA ARG A 221 -0.57 -16.40 -5.60
C ARG A 221 -1.63 -16.62 -6.68
N ALA A 222 -2.50 -15.65 -6.92
CA ALA A 222 -3.51 -15.75 -7.97
C ALA A 222 -2.88 -15.87 -9.37
N LEU A 223 -1.77 -15.15 -9.61
CA LEU A 223 -1.00 -15.24 -10.85
C LEU A 223 -0.37 -16.64 -11.00
N VAL A 224 0.34 -17.13 -9.99
CA VAL A 224 0.99 -18.46 -9.99
C VAL A 224 -0.05 -19.56 -10.20
N VAL A 225 -1.18 -19.53 -9.49
CA VAL A 225 -2.27 -20.49 -9.66
C VAL A 225 -2.83 -20.46 -11.08
N ARG A 226 -3.00 -19.28 -11.68
CA ARG A 226 -3.46 -19.15 -13.07
C ARG A 226 -2.45 -19.72 -14.07
N LEU A 227 -1.16 -19.49 -13.85
CA LEU A 227 -0.08 -20.04 -14.67
C LEU A 227 -0.01 -21.57 -14.55
N LEU A 228 -0.11 -22.11 -13.33
CA LEU A 228 -0.17 -23.55 -13.09
C LEU A 228 -1.36 -24.19 -13.82
N LYS A 229 -2.55 -23.61 -13.69
CA LYS A 229 -3.74 -24.10 -14.41
C LYS A 229 -3.55 -24.13 -15.93
N ARG A 230 -2.82 -23.15 -16.47
CA ARG A 230 -2.52 -23.07 -17.90
C ARG A 230 -1.48 -24.09 -18.35
N LYS A 231 -0.47 -24.38 -17.51
CA LYS A 231 0.64 -25.29 -17.81
C LYS A 231 0.30 -26.76 -17.57
N VAL A 232 -0.25 -27.07 -16.40
CA VAL A 232 -0.46 -28.45 -15.93
C VAL A 232 -1.94 -28.87 -15.83
N GLY A 233 -2.86 -27.98 -16.22
CA GLY A 233 -4.30 -28.23 -16.23
C GLY A 233 -4.97 -28.00 -14.87
N GLU A 234 -6.20 -28.51 -14.71
CA GLU A 234 -6.98 -28.30 -13.48
C GLU A 234 -6.29 -28.88 -12.24
N LEU A 235 -6.21 -28.05 -11.19
CA LEU A 235 -5.51 -28.37 -9.95
C LEU A 235 -6.47 -29.01 -8.94
N PRO A 236 -6.14 -30.19 -8.37
CA PRO A 236 -6.90 -30.76 -7.26
C PRO A 236 -6.94 -29.81 -6.06
N LYS A 237 -8.06 -29.82 -5.32
CA LYS A 237 -8.23 -28.97 -4.12
C LYS A 237 -7.09 -29.12 -3.11
N VAL A 238 -6.61 -30.34 -2.89
CA VAL A 238 -5.50 -30.62 -1.97
C VAL A 238 -4.20 -29.95 -2.42
N THR A 239 -3.96 -29.85 -3.73
CA THR A 239 -2.79 -29.16 -4.28
C THR A 239 -2.92 -27.65 -4.13
N LEU A 240 -4.11 -27.09 -4.39
CA LEU A 240 -4.37 -25.67 -4.15
C LEU A 240 -4.13 -25.27 -2.69
N THR A 241 -4.62 -26.07 -1.73
CA THR A 241 -4.39 -25.79 -0.30
C THR A 241 -2.90 -25.81 0.08
N LYS A 242 -2.06 -26.57 -0.62
CA LYS A 242 -0.61 -26.55 -0.41
C LYS A 242 0.02 -25.28 -0.98
N VAL A 243 -0.39 -24.87 -2.18
CA VAL A 243 0.06 -23.61 -2.82
C VAL A 243 -0.40 -22.39 -2.01
N ASP A 244 -1.60 -22.44 -1.42
CA ASP A 244 -2.14 -21.37 -0.58
C ASP A 244 -1.33 -21.10 0.68
N ARG A 245 -0.53 -22.08 1.13
CA ARG A 245 0.31 -22.00 2.33
C ARG A 245 1.76 -21.59 2.03
N LEU A 246 2.12 -21.42 0.76
CA LEU A 246 3.48 -21.02 0.40
C LEU A 246 3.71 -19.55 0.76
N SER A 247 4.93 -19.28 1.26
CA SER A 247 5.45 -17.92 1.45
C SER A 247 5.67 -17.23 0.10
N LEU A 248 5.90 -15.92 0.12
CA LEU A 248 6.20 -15.14 -1.10
C LEU A 248 7.40 -15.73 -1.86
N MET A 249 8.51 -15.95 -1.17
CA MET A 249 9.74 -16.49 -1.76
C MET A 249 9.55 -17.89 -2.34
N GLN A 250 8.70 -18.71 -1.71
CA GLN A 250 8.35 -20.03 -2.24
C GLN A 250 7.44 -19.94 -3.47
N LEU A 251 6.61 -18.90 -3.58
CA LEU A 251 5.80 -18.65 -4.77
C LEU A 251 6.67 -18.17 -5.95
N GLU A 252 7.70 -17.37 -5.68
CA GLU A 252 8.69 -16.94 -6.68
C GLU A 252 9.51 -18.15 -7.20
N ASP A 253 10.07 -18.96 -6.29
CA ASP A 253 10.78 -20.21 -6.61
C ASP A 253 9.88 -21.17 -7.40
N LEU A 254 8.60 -21.27 -7.02
CA LEU A 254 7.61 -22.05 -7.78
C LEU A 254 7.32 -21.44 -9.15
N ALA A 255 7.28 -20.12 -9.30
CA ALA A 255 7.02 -19.45 -10.57
C ALA A 255 8.14 -19.67 -11.59
N GLU A 256 9.40 -19.75 -11.11
CA GLU A 256 10.55 -20.11 -11.93
C GLU A 256 10.53 -21.60 -12.31
N ALA A 257 10.39 -22.50 -11.34
CA ALA A 257 10.32 -23.93 -11.58
C ALA A 257 9.15 -24.33 -12.51
N LEU A 258 8.04 -23.59 -12.45
CA LEU A 258 6.86 -23.77 -13.30
C LEU A 258 7.18 -23.70 -14.79
N LEU A 259 8.21 -22.96 -15.19
CA LEU A 259 8.60 -22.84 -16.60
C LEU A 259 8.97 -24.20 -17.21
N ASP A 260 9.57 -25.07 -16.41
CA ASP A 260 10.02 -26.42 -16.79
C ASP A 260 8.94 -27.50 -16.62
N PHE A 261 7.80 -27.18 -15.99
CA PHE A 261 6.74 -28.15 -15.77
C PHE A 261 6.05 -28.55 -17.07
N CYS A 262 5.82 -29.86 -17.22
CA CYS A 262 5.12 -30.49 -18.33
C CYS A 262 3.77 -31.07 -17.89
N GLU A 263 3.66 -31.53 -16.65
CA GLU A 263 2.46 -32.18 -16.13
C GLU A 263 2.23 -31.94 -14.63
N LEU A 264 1.05 -32.32 -14.15
CA LEU A 264 0.68 -32.17 -12.73
C LEU A 264 1.61 -32.95 -11.78
N ALA A 265 2.27 -34.01 -12.28
CA ALA A 265 3.23 -34.77 -11.49
C ALA A 265 4.46 -33.92 -11.10
N ASP A 266 4.90 -33.00 -11.96
CA ASP A 266 6.04 -32.11 -11.70
C ASP A 266 5.75 -31.17 -10.51
N LEU A 267 4.58 -30.53 -10.52
CA LEU A 267 4.12 -29.70 -9.40
C LEU A 267 4.02 -30.51 -8.09
N LYS A 268 3.50 -31.74 -8.15
CA LYS A 268 3.41 -32.60 -6.97
C LYS A 268 4.80 -32.99 -6.46
N ALA A 269 5.73 -33.28 -7.35
CA ALA A 269 7.10 -33.61 -7.01
C ALA A 269 7.79 -32.42 -6.34
N TRP A 270 7.66 -31.22 -6.91
CA TRP A 270 8.20 -29.99 -6.33
C TRP A 270 7.68 -29.73 -4.91
N LEU A 271 6.35 -29.80 -4.71
CA LEU A 271 5.74 -29.61 -3.39
C LEU A 271 6.17 -30.67 -2.37
N SER A 272 6.32 -31.93 -2.80
CA SER A 272 6.81 -33.02 -1.95
C SER A 272 8.28 -32.80 -1.59
N GLN A 273 9.11 -32.39 -2.54
CA GLN A 273 10.53 -32.09 -2.31
C GLN A 273 10.71 -30.97 -1.30
N LEU A 274 9.91 -29.90 -1.40
CA LEU A 274 9.93 -28.80 -0.44
C LEU A 274 9.62 -29.29 0.98
N THR A 275 8.62 -30.14 1.10
CA THR A 275 8.21 -30.73 2.39
C THR A 275 9.29 -31.67 2.94
N GLU A 276 9.83 -32.56 2.11
CA GLU A 276 10.85 -33.53 2.52
C GLU A 276 12.15 -32.85 2.96
N LYS A 277 12.63 -31.85 2.21
CA LYS A 277 13.82 -31.09 2.62
C LYS A 277 13.62 -30.37 3.94
N ARG A 278 12.45 -29.77 4.15
CA ARG A 278 12.12 -29.11 5.40
C ARG A 278 12.14 -30.08 6.58
N ILE A 279 11.53 -31.26 6.42
CA ILE A 279 11.54 -32.31 7.44
C ILE A 279 12.98 -32.74 7.76
N LYS A 280 13.81 -32.99 6.75
CA LYS A 280 15.21 -33.37 6.95
C LYS A 280 16.00 -32.33 7.74
N VAL A 281 15.85 -31.05 7.38
CA VAL A 281 16.49 -29.95 8.11
C VAL A 281 16.06 -29.95 9.58
N LEU A 282 14.75 -30.05 9.84
CA LEU A 282 14.23 -30.07 11.20
C LEU A 282 14.69 -31.32 11.98
N GLU A 283 14.76 -32.49 11.35
CA GLU A 283 15.29 -33.72 11.94
C GLU A 283 16.77 -33.60 12.33
N VAL A 284 17.57 -32.86 11.56
CA VAL A 284 18.99 -32.61 11.89
C VAL A 284 19.14 -31.59 13.01
N LEU A 285 18.32 -30.53 13.01
CA LEU A 285 18.45 -29.42 13.97
C LEU A 285 17.83 -29.72 15.33
N THR A 286 16.66 -30.37 15.38
CA THR A 286 15.90 -30.62 16.62
C THR A 286 16.69 -31.37 17.71
N PRO A 287 17.46 -32.44 17.41
CA PRO A 287 18.23 -33.14 18.44
C PRO A 287 19.55 -32.44 18.79
N ARG A 288 20.02 -31.48 17.97
CA ARG A 288 21.27 -30.73 18.18
C ARG A 288 21.04 -29.45 18.97
N LEU A 289 19.85 -28.87 18.85
CA LEU A 289 19.46 -27.64 19.50
C LEU A 289 18.35 -28.00 20.50
N ASP A 290 18.69 -28.09 21.79
CA ASP A 290 17.82 -28.54 22.90
C ASP A 290 16.39 -27.96 22.83
N THR A 291 16.24 -26.75 22.29
CA THR A 291 14.96 -26.17 21.87
C THR A 291 15.17 -25.25 20.66
N LEU A 292 14.49 -25.51 19.55
CA LEU A 292 14.33 -24.52 18.48
C LEU A 292 13.35 -23.45 18.94
N GLU A 293 13.78 -22.19 18.96
CA GLU A 293 12.88 -21.08 19.29
C GLU A 293 11.79 -20.92 18.21
N SER A 294 10.60 -20.47 18.62
CA SER A 294 9.45 -20.25 17.72
C SER A 294 9.82 -19.41 16.49
N PRO A 295 10.58 -18.28 16.62
CA PRO A 295 10.93 -17.45 15.47
C PRO A 295 11.83 -18.16 14.45
N ALA A 296 12.76 -19.01 14.91
CA ALA A 296 13.64 -19.77 14.02
C ALA A 296 12.87 -20.86 13.27
N THR A 297 11.90 -21.48 13.94
CA THR A 297 11.04 -22.51 13.33
C THR A 297 10.15 -21.91 12.23
N GLU A 298 9.53 -20.75 12.50
CA GLU A 298 8.74 -20.00 11.52
C GLU A 298 9.57 -19.59 10.29
N GLN A 299 10.79 -19.09 10.49
CA GLN A 299 11.67 -18.72 9.37
C GLN A 299 12.08 -19.93 8.52
N ILE A 300 12.34 -21.10 9.12
CA ILE A 300 12.63 -22.33 8.38
C ILE A 300 11.43 -22.77 7.53
N GLU A 301 10.20 -22.52 7.96
CA GLU A 301 9.00 -22.83 7.18
C GLU A 301 8.86 -21.99 5.90
N GLU A 302 9.47 -20.80 5.86
CA GLU A 302 9.37 -19.87 4.73
C GLU A 302 10.48 -20.05 3.68
N LEU A 303 11.53 -20.83 3.96
CA LEU A 303 12.68 -21.04 3.07
C LEU A 303 12.32 -21.73 1.75
N THR A 304 13.04 -21.38 0.68
CA THR A 304 12.95 -21.99 -0.66
C THR A 304 13.64 -23.38 -0.72
N LEU A 305 13.45 -24.11 -1.83
CA LEU A 305 14.11 -25.42 -2.02
C LEU A 305 15.64 -25.34 -2.02
N GLU A 306 16.18 -24.26 -2.57
CA GLU A 306 17.60 -23.99 -2.60
C GLU A 306 18.12 -23.68 -1.19
N GLN A 307 17.47 -22.75 -0.50
CA GLN A 307 17.84 -22.34 0.86
C GLN A 307 17.77 -23.52 1.84
N LEU A 308 16.74 -24.37 1.77
CA LEU A 308 16.68 -25.59 2.56
C LEU A 308 17.83 -26.55 2.25
N GLY A 309 18.28 -26.62 0.99
CA GLY A 309 19.44 -27.43 0.61
C GLY A 309 20.77 -26.88 1.14
N LEU A 310 20.91 -25.55 1.20
CA LEU A 310 22.06 -24.90 1.82
C LEU A 310 22.05 -25.08 3.34
N LEU A 311 20.88 -24.94 3.96
CA LEU A 311 20.70 -25.15 5.40
C LEU A 311 20.99 -26.58 5.80
N GLU A 312 20.53 -27.56 5.03
CA GLU A 312 20.80 -28.98 5.29
C GLU A 312 22.32 -29.27 5.32
N LYS A 313 23.09 -28.66 4.41
CA LYS A 313 24.55 -28.78 4.38
C LYS A 313 25.20 -28.07 5.55
N ALA A 314 24.82 -26.82 5.82
CA ALA A 314 25.36 -26.04 6.93
C ALA A 314 25.05 -26.71 8.28
N ALA A 315 23.84 -27.24 8.44
CA ALA A 315 23.41 -27.94 9.65
C ALA A 315 24.18 -29.24 9.90
N ALA A 316 24.79 -29.85 8.88
CA ALA A 316 25.65 -31.00 9.05
C ALA A 316 26.98 -30.66 9.74
N GLU A 317 27.48 -29.43 9.59
CA GLU A 317 28.75 -28.91 10.13
C GLU A 317 28.55 -28.20 11.48
N ASP A 318 28.42 -28.96 12.58
CA ASP A 318 28.39 -28.48 14.00
C ASP A 318 27.78 -27.09 14.24
N MET A 319 26.57 -26.85 13.70
CA MET A 319 25.90 -25.55 13.79
C MET A 319 25.33 -25.30 15.19
N THR A 320 25.69 -24.16 15.78
CA THR A 320 25.15 -23.69 17.08
C THR A 320 23.83 -22.94 16.91
N GLN A 321 23.13 -22.69 18.01
CA GLN A 321 21.90 -21.91 18.01
C GLN A 321 22.13 -20.49 17.47
N ASP A 322 23.18 -19.80 17.95
CA ASP A 322 23.57 -18.47 17.46
C ASP A 322 23.95 -18.52 15.97
N GLY A 323 24.65 -19.58 15.53
CA GLY A 323 24.99 -19.77 14.13
C GLY A 323 23.78 -19.99 13.22
N LEU A 324 22.74 -20.69 13.69
CA LEU A 324 21.48 -20.85 12.96
C LEU A 324 20.75 -19.50 12.83
N VAL A 325 20.70 -18.70 13.90
CA VAL A 325 20.07 -17.37 13.88
C VAL A 325 20.81 -16.46 12.90
N ASP A 326 22.13 -16.38 13.00
CA ASP A 326 22.95 -15.58 12.08
C ASP A 326 22.79 -16.04 10.62
N TRP A 327 22.67 -17.34 10.38
CA TRP A 327 22.47 -17.89 9.04
C TRP A 327 21.09 -17.53 8.48
N LEU A 328 20.02 -17.69 9.26
CA LEU A 328 18.66 -17.34 8.85
C LEU A 328 18.54 -15.83 8.58
N GLU A 329 19.23 -15.01 9.40
CA GLU A 329 19.35 -13.57 9.17
C GLU A 329 20.12 -13.24 7.89
N GLN A 330 21.11 -14.04 7.50
CA GLN A 330 21.88 -13.86 6.25
C GLN A 330 21.11 -14.31 5.01
N GLN A 331 20.31 -15.37 5.09
CA GLN A 331 19.47 -15.82 3.95
C GLN A 331 18.29 -14.89 3.69
N SER A 332 17.74 -14.28 4.73
CA SER A 332 16.80 -13.16 4.60
C SER A 332 17.40 -11.96 3.85
N ARG A 333 18.74 -11.86 3.72
CA ARG A 333 19.45 -10.83 2.93
C ARG A 333 19.74 -11.24 1.49
N HIS A 334 19.77 -12.54 1.16
CA HIS A 334 20.18 -13.04 -0.17
C HIS A 334 19.00 -13.39 -1.09
N GLY A 335 17.78 -13.58 -0.57
CA GLY A 335 16.63 -13.92 -1.41
C GLY A 335 15.89 -12.73 -2.04
N ILE A 336 16.46 -11.53 -2.03
CA ILE A 336 15.87 -10.33 -2.65
C ILE A 336 16.96 -9.56 -3.41
N GLY A 337 17.76 -10.29 -4.19
CA GLY A 337 18.91 -9.71 -4.88
C GLY A 337 19.51 -10.63 -5.94
N GLU A 338 18.72 -11.05 -6.92
CA GLU A 338 19.16 -11.26 -8.30
C GLU A 338 18.08 -10.80 -9.28
#